data_AF-A0A1Z5K242-F1
#
_entry.id   AF-A0A1Z5K242-F1
#
_cell.length_a   1.000
_cell.length_b   1.000
_cell.length_c   1.000
_cell.angle_alpha   90.00
_cell.angle_beta   90.00
_cell.angle_gamma   90.00
#
_symmetry.space_group_name_H-M   'P 1'
#
loop_
_entity.id
_entity.type
_entity.pdbx_description
1 polymer ?
#
loop_
_entity_poly.entity_id
_entity_poly.type
_entity_poly.pdbx_seq_one_letter_code
_entity_poly.pdbx_strand_id
1 'polypeptide(L)'
;MPSRAGSLRVTAWIFRFAIQISHARSSHKINPFANICSTFYHQILKMRLPFILLSLLFAGLAGAQTNCRDLGQWVIDQRCNEETPICVYRNGGQVVGGNRGHHCALCINSQQPNRFWQVEPDEGCDGDFRVCVGARPLAANVEGTACAVCVNSIPSSIDPNDIDDGCPPEAPICVNDDGTEPALRKPGTKCIADCVDTDYYGLDVGCPRNYPYCVLEDGTDPGYQNAGVKCSFCTPAICDDGNPCTDDYCDPYFGCYSVDNGSCVCDAGAVDWQCGDPFPFCSGVDFCLCDVDTEGAPFCWPDISCEGLVECTSNADCPESTRCASTCCGEGHCLPECGDNPFDEARVDGQPSGPTTTGN
;
A
#
# COMPACT_ATOMS: atom_id res chain seq x y z
N MET A 1 -53.54 -37.00 0.68
CA MET A 1 -53.61 -38.16 1.58
C MET A 1 -52.18 -38.60 1.91
N PRO A 2 -51.89 -38.98 3.16
CA PRO A 2 -50.68 -38.55 3.85
C PRO A 2 -49.68 -39.68 4.12
N SER A 3 -48.63 -39.30 4.86
CA SER A 3 -47.75 -40.11 5.73
C SER A 3 -46.65 -40.94 5.07
N ARG A 4 -45.39 -40.57 5.38
CA ARG A 4 -44.64 -41.25 6.46
C ARG A 4 -43.41 -40.47 6.90
N ALA A 5 -43.40 -40.14 8.18
CA ALA A 5 -42.23 -39.73 8.95
C ALA A 5 -41.28 -40.92 9.13
N GLY A 6 -39.98 -40.66 8.97
CA GLY A 6 -38.90 -41.62 9.25
C GLY A 6 -37.94 -41.01 10.27
N SER A 7 -38.04 -41.49 11.50
CA SER A 7 -37.14 -41.24 12.63
C SER A 7 -35.82 -42.00 12.46
N LEU A 8 -34.68 -41.32 12.58
CA LEU A 8 -33.37 -41.92 12.86
C LEU A 8 -32.64 -41.01 13.86
N ARG A 9 -32.69 -41.34 15.16
CA ARG A 9 -31.67 -42.11 15.91
C ARG A 9 -30.27 -41.49 15.87
N VAL A 10 -30.07 -40.66 16.88
CA VAL A 10 -28.79 -40.27 17.49
C VAL A 10 -27.90 -41.50 17.72
N THR A 11 -26.70 -41.49 17.16
CA THR A 11 -25.64 -42.43 17.53
C THR A 11 -24.37 -41.62 17.83
N ALA A 12 -24.06 -41.50 19.12
CA ALA A 12 -22.84 -40.91 19.63
C ALA A 12 -21.64 -41.81 19.28
N TRP A 13 -20.65 -41.27 18.59
CA TRP A 13 -19.35 -41.90 18.42
C TRP A 13 -18.35 -41.27 19.39
N ILE A 14 -17.99 -42.07 20.39
CA ILE A 14 -16.87 -41.83 21.31
C ILE A 14 -15.62 -42.37 20.62
N PHE A 15 -14.71 -41.50 20.19
CA PHE A 15 -13.33 -41.90 19.92
C PHE A 15 -12.43 -41.40 21.05
N ARG A 16 -12.01 -42.34 21.89
CA ARG A 16 -10.82 -42.23 22.74
C ARG A 16 -9.60 -42.53 21.87
N PHE A 17 -8.65 -41.62 21.80
CA PHE A 17 -7.25 -41.97 21.54
C PHE A 17 -6.41 -41.53 22.73
N ALA A 18 -5.91 -42.52 23.45
CA ALA A 18 -4.83 -42.40 24.39
C ALA A 18 -3.55 -42.80 23.66
N ILE A 19 -2.54 -41.94 23.65
CA ILE A 19 -1.15 -42.33 23.41
C ILE A 19 -0.30 -41.73 24.52
N GLN A 20 0.38 -42.62 25.24
CA GLN A 20 1.28 -42.36 26.36
C GLN A 20 2.72 -42.69 25.92
N ILE A 21 3.66 -41.86 26.37
CA ILE A 21 5.08 -42.15 26.73
C ILE A 21 6.04 -42.40 25.55
N SER A 22 7.09 -41.58 25.37
CA SER A 22 8.40 -41.74 26.03
C SER A 22 9.23 -40.43 25.93
N HIS A 23 9.60 -39.79 27.04
CA HIS A 23 10.94 -39.85 27.68
C HIS A 23 12.15 -39.58 26.78
N ALA A 24 12.75 -38.39 26.91
CA ALA A 24 14.20 -38.20 26.83
C ALA A 24 14.64 -37.13 27.83
N ARG A 25 15.48 -37.54 28.79
CA ARG A 25 16.19 -36.73 29.79
C ARG A 25 17.46 -36.13 29.20
N SER A 26 17.78 -34.89 29.55
CA SER A 26 19.16 -34.41 29.82
C SER A 26 19.04 -33.01 30.45
N SER A 27 19.07 -32.80 31.77
CA SER A 27 20.15 -32.89 32.77
C SER A 27 21.27 -31.84 32.66
N HIS A 28 21.32 -30.99 33.72
CA HIS A 28 22.42 -30.14 34.21
C HIS A 28 22.59 -28.76 33.54
N LYS A 29 22.63 -27.61 34.25
CA LYS A 29 23.14 -27.32 35.60
C LYS A 29 22.44 -26.09 36.21
N ILE A 30 22.16 -26.21 37.51
CA ILE A 30 21.72 -25.17 38.44
C ILE A 30 22.97 -24.49 39.03
N ASN A 31 22.95 -23.18 39.20
CA ASN A 31 23.63 -22.51 40.32
C ASN A 31 22.92 -21.20 40.68
N PRO A 32 22.42 -21.06 41.92
CA PRO A 32 21.84 -19.82 42.43
C PRO A 32 22.87 -19.06 43.28
N PHE A 33 23.04 -17.77 43.06
CA PHE A 33 23.67 -16.89 44.04
C PHE A 33 22.59 -16.01 44.67
N ALA A 34 22.20 -16.41 45.88
CA ALA A 34 21.45 -15.60 46.81
C ALA A 34 22.39 -14.74 47.65
N ASN A 35 21.97 -13.49 47.86
CA ASN A 35 22.01 -12.72 49.11
C ASN A 35 23.23 -12.87 50.04
N ILE A 36 24.03 -11.79 50.14
CA ILE A 36 24.69 -11.40 51.39
C ILE A 36 24.65 -9.86 51.52
N CYS A 37 24.39 -9.41 52.75
CA CYS A 37 24.54 -8.06 53.32
C CYS A 37 23.38 -7.06 53.17
N SER A 38 22.44 -7.19 54.12
CA SER A 38 21.82 -6.04 54.78
C SER A 38 22.26 -5.99 56.25
N THR A 39 22.26 -4.79 56.82
CA THR A 39 22.32 -4.39 58.24
C THR A 39 23.65 -4.28 58.98
N PHE A 40 24.15 -3.04 59.09
CA PHE A 40 24.71 -2.34 60.26
C PHE A 40 24.67 -0.83 59.87
N TYR A 41 24.34 0.19 60.64
CA TYR A 41 23.82 0.42 61.99
C TYR A 41 23.65 1.96 62.09
N HIS A 42 22.56 2.42 62.71
CA HIS A 42 22.27 3.73 63.31
C HIS A 42 23.13 5.00 63.02
N GLN A 43 22.40 6.05 62.62
CA GLN A 43 22.27 7.36 63.30
C GLN A 43 23.51 7.92 64.01
N ILE A 44 23.98 9.11 63.58
CA ILE A 44 24.32 10.26 64.45
C ILE A 44 24.75 11.49 63.61
N LEU A 45 24.32 12.66 64.10
CA LEU A 45 24.75 14.03 63.79
C LEU A 45 24.10 14.80 62.61
N LYS A 46 22.98 15.44 62.98
CA LYS A 46 22.65 16.83 62.69
C LYS A 46 23.90 17.71 62.46
N MET A 47 24.06 18.26 61.27
CA MET A 47 24.71 19.57 61.09
C MET A 47 23.77 20.49 60.32
N ARG A 48 23.25 21.48 61.06
CA ARG A 48 22.71 22.71 60.51
C ARG A 48 23.90 23.50 59.95
N LEU A 49 23.93 23.72 58.63
CA LEU A 49 24.78 24.74 58.03
C LEU A 49 23.90 25.94 57.62
N PRO A 50 24.25 27.18 58.00
CA PRO A 50 23.42 28.35 57.75
C PRO A 50 23.67 28.94 56.35
N PHE A 51 22.62 29.62 55.88
CA PHE A 51 22.59 30.62 54.82
C PHE A 51 23.90 31.40 54.64
N ILE A 52 24.49 31.33 53.45
CA ILE A 52 25.23 32.46 52.87
C ILE A 52 24.70 32.68 51.44
N LEU A 53 24.10 33.85 51.28
CA LEU A 53 23.73 34.49 50.03
C LEU A 53 24.86 34.33 48.98
N LEU A 54 24.53 33.74 47.83
CA LEU A 54 25.23 33.99 46.58
C LEU A 54 24.19 34.31 45.49
N SER A 55 23.51 35.43 45.68
CA SER A 55 22.74 36.10 44.64
C SER A 55 23.72 36.87 43.75
N LEU A 56 24.34 36.19 42.78
CA LEU A 56 25.16 36.80 41.73
C LEU A 56 24.65 36.36 40.36
N LEU A 57 23.89 37.26 39.73
CA LEU A 57 23.93 37.57 38.30
C LEU A 57 24.02 36.38 37.32
N PHE A 58 22.94 35.60 37.19
CA PHE A 58 22.58 35.12 35.87
C PHE A 58 21.71 36.19 35.22
N ALA A 59 22.37 37.21 34.67
CA ALA A 59 21.76 37.96 33.58
C ALA A 59 21.53 36.93 32.48
N GLY A 60 20.29 36.48 32.33
CA GLY A 60 19.88 35.69 31.19
C GLY A 60 20.37 36.43 29.96
N LEU A 61 21.24 35.78 29.17
CA LEU A 61 21.49 36.19 27.80
C LEU A 61 20.11 36.25 27.16
N ALA A 62 19.57 37.46 27.04
CA ALA A 62 18.48 37.73 26.13
C ALA A 62 19.02 37.28 24.78
N GLY A 63 18.60 36.07 24.37
CA GLY A 63 19.04 35.44 23.14
C GLY A 63 18.90 36.48 22.05
N ALA A 64 20.04 36.88 21.48
CA ALA A 64 20.02 37.74 20.32
C ALA A 64 19.12 37.02 19.31
N GLN A 65 17.97 37.61 18.97
CA GLN A 65 17.06 37.09 17.96
C GLN A 65 17.88 36.90 16.69
N THR A 66 18.35 35.67 16.47
CA THR A 66 19.15 35.33 15.32
C THR A 66 18.16 35.22 14.19
N ASN A 67 18.04 36.31 13.43
CA ASN A 67 17.39 36.26 12.13
C ASN A 67 18.05 35.12 11.33
N CYS A 68 17.27 34.09 11.03
CA CYS A 68 17.63 32.97 10.18
C CYS A 68 17.22 33.26 8.73
N ARG A 69 17.60 32.39 7.80
CA ARG A 69 17.16 32.49 6.41
C ARG A 69 16.83 31.10 5.87
N ASP A 70 15.66 30.99 5.27
CA ASP A 70 15.23 29.81 4.54
C ASP A 70 16.23 29.48 3.41
N LEU A 71 16.65 28.22 3.30
CA LEU A 71 17.52 27.70 2.23
C LEU A 71 16.78 26.74 1.29
N GLY A 72 15.51 26.46 1.58
CA GLY A 72 14.66 25.52 0.86
C GLY A 72 14.44 24.22 1.62
N GLN A 73 13.50 23.43 1.13
CA GLN A 73 13.07 22.17 1.76
C GLN A 73 14.23 21.20 1.95
N TRP A 74 14.20 20.48 3.09
CA TRP A 74 15.17 19.43 3.45
C TRP A 74 16.61 19.93 3.63
N VAL A 75 16.80 21.24 3.77
CA VAL A 75 18.10 21.86 4.05
C VAL A 75 18.02 22.56 5.40
N ILE A 76 19.05 22.40 6.24
CA ILE A 76 19.13 23.16 7.50
C ILE A 76 19.31 24.63 7.16
N ASP A 77 18.39 25.45 7.64
CA ASP A 77 18.34 26.86 7.34
C ASP A 77 19.54 27.64 7.87
N GLN A 78 19.81 28.77 7.23
CA GLN A 78 20.96 29.58 7.59
C GLN A 78 20.81 30.08 9.03
N ARG A 79 21.77 29.72 9.89
CA ARG A 79 21.82 30.02 11.34
C ARG A 79 20.87 29.17 12.19
N CYS A 80 20.31 28.12 11.60
CA CYS A 80 19.64 27.03 12.29
C CYS A 80 20.63 25.87 12.51
N ASN A 81 20.19 24.82 13.20
CA ASN A 81 21.01 23.64 13.53
C ASN A 81 20.18 22.36 13.40
N GLU A 82 20.79 21.20 13.64
CA GLU A 82 20.11 19.90 13.51
C GLU A 82 18.90 19.73 14.46
N GLU A 83 18.89 20.41 15.61
CA GLU A 83 17.77 20.33 16.58
C GLU A 83 16.60 21.24 16.23
N THR A 84 16.87 22.32 15.50
CA THR A 84 15.87 23.29 15.04
C THR A 84 16.22 23.72 13.63
N PRO A 85 15.99 22.86 12.62
CA PRO A 85 16.55 23.06 11.28
C PRO A 85 15.84 24.14 10.46
N ILE A 86 14.64 24.58 10.85
CA ILE A 86 13.77 25.39 9.99
C ILE A 86 13.66 26.82 10.48
N CYS A 87 13.71 27.77 9.58
CA CYS A 87 13.54 29.17 9.83
C CYS A 87 12.07 29.58 9.78
N VAL A 88 11.60 30.23 10.83
CA VAL A 88 10.19 30.63 10.95
C VAL A 88 10.03 32.11 11.27
N TYR A 89 8.86 32.66 10.99
CA TYR A 89 8.47 33.99 11.41
C TYR A 89 8.25 34.05 12.92
N ARG A 90 8.16 35.28 13.47
CA ARG A 90 7.93 35.51 14.92
C ARG A 90 6.66 34.83 15.45
N ASN A 91 5.67 34.63 14.60
CA ASN A 91 4.42 33.95 14.94
C ASN A 91 4.47 32.43 14.73
N GLY A 92 5.64 31.85 14.43
CA GLY A 92 5.82 30.43 14.14
C GLY A 92 5.41 30.01 12.74
N GLY A 93 5.11 30.96 11.85
CA GLY A 93 4.76 30.66 10.46
C GLY A 93 5.97 30.28 9.61
N GLN A 94 5.81 29.35 8.66
CA GLN A 94 6.86 28.95 7.71
C GLN A 94 7.41 30.16 6.94
N VAL A 95 8.72 30.20 6.73
CA VAL A 95 9.40 31.15 5.84
C VAL A 95 9.75 30.42 4.56
N VAL A 96 9.35 30.95 3.39
CA VAL A 96 9.58 30.30 2.09
C VAL A 96 10.37 31.20 1.13
N GLY A 97 11.06 30.58 0.17
CA GLY A 97 11.69 31.28 -0.96
C GLY A 97 12.92 32.10 -0.60
N GLY A 98 13.71 31.68 0.40
CA GLY A 98 14.95 32.37 0.75
C GLY A 98 14.76 33.62 1.61
N ASN A 99 13.57 33.78 2.19
CA ASN A 99 13.21 34.91 3.04
C ASN A 99 13.86 34.80 4.44
N ARG A 100 13.87 35.90 5.19
CA ARG A 100 14.40 35.92 6.56
C ARG A 100 13.31 35.65 7.58
N GLY A 101 13.62 34.80 8.55
CA GLY A 101 12.80 34.56 9.74
C GLY A 101 13.37 35.20 11.00
N HIS A 102 12.76 34.87 12.13
CA HIS A 102 13.04 35.45 13.44
C HIS A 102 13.71 34.45 14.39
N HIS A 103 13.38 33.17 14.27
CA HIS A 103 13.91 32.08 15.08
C HIS A 103 13.85 30.76 14.31
N CYS A 104 14.51 29.74 14.84
CA CYS A 104 14.48 28.40 14.26
C CYS A 104 13.50 27.49 15.01
N ALA A 105 12.87 26.58 14.29
CA ALA A 105 11.89 25.61 14.75
C ALA A 105 12.34 24.18 14.45
N LEU A 106 11.83 23.23 15.22
CA LEU A 106 12.08 21.81 15.01
C LEU A 106 11.42 21.33 13.72
N CYS A 107 10.12 21.61 13.57
CA CYS A 107 9.33 21.15 12.45
C CYS A 107 8.25 22.19 12.09
N ILE A 108 7.73 22.10 10.87
CA ILE A 108 6.57 22.86 10.38
C ILE A 108 5.51 21.88 9.91
N ASN A 109 4.26 22.04 10.38
CA ASN A 109 3.13 21.30 9.81
C ASN A 109 2.92 21.76 8.37
N SER A 110 3.34 20.96 7.41
CA SER A 110 3.50 21.41 6.03
C SER A 110 2.16 21.50 5.31
N GLN A 111 1.12 20.69 5.62
CA GLN A 111 -0.11 20.68 4.81
C GLN A 111 -1.46 20.31 5.48
N GLN A 112 -1.65 20.46 6.79
CA GLN A 112 -3.03 20.31 7.29
C GLN A 112 -3.95 21.53 7.05
N PRO A 113 -5.17 21.34 6.47
CA PRO A 113 -5.88 20.05 6.30
C PRO A 113 -6.10 19.63 4.83
N ASN A 114 -5.31 20.10 3.85
CA ASN A 114 -5.83 20.21 2.48
C ASN A 114 -5.44 19.11 1.48
N ARG A 115 -4.70 18.06 1.87
CA ARG A 115 -4.44 16.93 0.95
C ARG A 115 -4.60 15.59 1.65
N PHE A 116 -5.63 14.85 1.23
CA PHE A 116 -5.97 13.45 1.59
C PHE A 116 -4.85 12.41 1.33
N TRP A 117 -3.62 12.83 1.05
CA TRP A 117 -2.53 11.98 0.55
C TRP A 117 -1.15 12.45 1.01
N GLN A 118 -1.05 13.04 2.21
CA GLN A 118 0.24 13.48 2.70
C GLN A 118 1.08 12.27 3.15
N VAL A 119 1.71 11.61 2.19
CA VAL A 119 2.69 10.54 2.41
C VAL A 119 4.07 11.10 2.76
N GLU A 120 4.34 12.37 2.42
CA GLU A 120 5.62 13.02 2.70
C GLU A 120 5.67 13.52 4.14
N PRO A 121 6.80 13.29 4.86
CA PRO A 121 7.01 13.86 6.18
C PRO A 121 6.87 15.38 6.17
N ASP A 122 6.38 15.93 7.27
CA ASP A 122 6.42 17.35 7.54
C ASP A 122 7.86 17.86 7.52
N GLU A 123 8.02 19.14 7.19
CA GLU A 123 9.35 19.73 7.13
C GLU A 123 9.99 19.67 8.54
N GLY A 124 11.22 19.15 8.61
CA GLY A 124 11.96 18.93 9.88
C GLY A 124 11.64 17.61 10.59
N CYS A 125 10.68 16.87 10.07
CA CYS A 125 10.36 15.50 10.47
C CYS A 125 11.00 14.49 9.51
N ASP A 126 11.04 13.22 9.90
CA ASP A 126 11.66 12.15 9.11
C ASP A 126 10.65 11.04 8.75
N GLY A 127 11.12 9.97 8.11
CA GLY A 127 10.27 8.87 7.66
C GLY A 127 9.65 8.03 8.79
N ASP A 128 10.23 8.09 10.00
CA ASP A 128 9.75 7.35 11.17
C ASP A 128 8.75 8.21 11.96
N PHE A 129 9.03 9.49 12.13
CA PHE A 129 8.16 10.46 12.80
C PHE A 129 7.75 11.53 11.81
N ARG A 130 6.69 11.27 11.05
CA ARG A 130 6.31 12.06 9.87
C ARG A 130 5.56 13.34 10.15
N VAL A 131 4.84 13.44 11.28
CA VAL A 131 3.89 14.53 11.53
C VAL A 131 4.44 15.50 12.56
N CYS A 132 4.45 16.78 12.21
CA CYS A 132 4.80 17.84 13.13
C CYS A 132 3.65 18.12 14.10
N VAL A 133 3.91 18.03 15.39
CA VAL A 133 2.91 18.17 16.46
C VAL A 133 3.29 19.23 17.48
N GLY A 134 2.27 19.82 18.10
CA GLY A 134 2.43 20.81 19.16
C GLY A 134 1.60 20.49 20.40
N ALA A 135 1.66 21.36 21.41
CA ALA A 135 0.78 21.27 22.59
C ALA A 135 -0.71 21.39 22.24
N ARG A 136 -1.02 21.93 21.05
CA ARG A 136 -2.33 22.05 20.44
C ARG A 136 -2.27 21.59 18.99
N PRO A 137 -3.41 21.22 18.39
CA PRO A 137 -3.50 20.95 16.95
C PRO A 137 -2.92 22.14 16.17
N LEU A 138 -1.97 21.86 15.28
CA LEU A 138 -1.30 22.88 14.49
C LEU A 138 -2.15 23.21 13.27
N ALA A 139 -2.19 24.48 12.90
CA ALA A 139 -2.68 24.87 11.58
C ALA A 139 -1.58 24.64 10.53
N ALA A 140 -1.94 24.60 9.25
CA ALA A 140 -0.96 24.60 8.16
C ALA A 140 0.09 25.69 8.33
N ASN A 141 1.32 25.32 8.04
CA ASN A 141 2.52 26.16 8.03
C ASN A 141 2.85 26.77 9.40
N VAL A 142 2.47 26.10 10.49
CA VAL A 142 2.77 26.51 11.86
C VAL A 142 3.79 25.56 12.48
N GLU A 143 4.74 26.15 13.22
CA GLU A 143 5.78 25.41 13.94
C GLU A 143 5.22 24.46 14.99
N GLY A 144 5.84 23.29 15.09
CA GLY A 144 5.60 22.32 16.14
C GLY A 144 6.76 22.19 17.11
N THR A 145 6.53 21.38 18.14
CA THR A 145 7.48 21.15 19.23
C THR A 145 8.03 19.71 19.24
N ALA A 146 7.44 18.82 18.46
CA ALA A 146 7.88 17.43 18.31
C ALA A 146 7.43 16.88 16.95
N CYS A 147 8.06 15.79 16.51
CA CYS A 147 7.53 14.95 15.44
C CYS A 147 6.87 13.71 16.06
N ALA A 148 5.81 13.22 15.42
CA ALA A 148 5.06 12.02 15.80
C ALA A 148 4.92 11.11 14.58
N VAL A 149 4.67 9.82 14.81
CA VAL A 149 4.39 8.87 13.74
C VAL A 149 3.12 9.27 13.00
N CYS A 150 2.06 9.52 13.77
CA CYS A 150 0.75 9.90 13.26
C CYS A 150 -0.04 10.71 14.28
N VAL A 151 -1.16 11.31 13.85
CA VAL A 151 -2.13 12.00 14.71
C VAL A 151 -3.55 11.56 14.34
N ASN A 152 -4.36 11.21 15.34
CA ASN A 152 -5.78 10.89 15.12
C ASN A 152 -6.53 12.14 14.64
N SER A 153 -6.96 12.18 13.37
CA SER A 153 -7.45 13.38 12.69
C SER A 153 -8.97 13.55 12.84
N ILE A 154 -9.78 12.53 12.52
CA ILE A 154 -11.25 12.45 12.70
C ILE A 154 -11.66 10.97 12.89
N PRO A 155 -12.69 10.63 13.69
CA PRO A 155 -13.15 9.25 13.76
C PRO A 155 -13.73 8.78 12.41
N SER A 156 -13.28 7.61 11.94
CA SER A 156 -13.72 6.90 10.72
C SER A 156 -15.25 6.76 10.59
N SER A 157 -15.97 6.82 11.71
CA SER A 157 -17.45 6.89 11.75
C SER A 157 -18.06 8.12 11.05
N ILE A 158 -17.29 9.18 10.82
CA ILE A 158 -17.74 10.44 10.20
C ILE A 158 -17.37 10.47 8.71
N ASP A 159 -16.17 10.03 8.35
CA ASP A 159 -15.75 9.86 6.97
C ASP A 159 -14.99 8.52 6.82
N PRO A 160 -15.55 7.53 6.11
CA PRO A 160 -14.88 6.26 5.86
C PRO A 160 -13.59 6.38 5.04
N ASN A 161 -13.32 7.55 4.46
CA ASN A 161 -12.08 7.85 3.74
C ASN A 161 -11.06 8.57 4.61
N ASP A 162 -11.36 8.80 5.89
CA ASP A 162 -10.42 9.49 6.76
C ASP A 162 -9.23 8.58 7.03
N ILE A 163 -8.07 9.11 6.69
CA ILE A 163 -6.77 8.51 6.95
C ILE A 163 -6.15 9.43 8.01
N ASP A 164 -5.76 8.85 9.13
CA ASP A 164 -5.12 9.60 10.19
C ASP A 164 -3.84 10.25 9.69
N ASP A 165 -3.56 11.46 10.17
CA ASP A 165 -2.43 12.24 9.66
C ASP A 165 -1.13 11.48 9.90
N GLY A 166 -0.28 11.38 8.86
CA GLY A 166 0.97 10.62 8.91
C GLY A 166 0.83 9.14 8.65
N CYS A 167 -0.40 8.61 8.62
CA CYS A 167 -0.65 7.23 8.25
C CYS A 167 -0.76 7.06 6.73
N PRO A 168 -0.23 5.96 6.19
CA PRO A 168 -0.39 5.62 4.78
C PRO A 168 -1.77 4.99 4.54
N PRO A 169 -2.28 5.00 3.30
CA PRO A 169 -3.61 4.46 3.01
C PRO A 169 -3.74 2.95 3.26
N GLU A 170 -2.64 2.20 3.23
CA GLU A 170 -2.61 0.78 3.57
C GLU A 170 -2.77 0.51 5.07
N ALA A 171 -2.53 1.52 5.92
CA ALA A 171 -2.65 1.42 7.36
C ALA A 171 -3.25 2.72 7.92
N PRO A 172 -4.53 3.01 7.65
CA PRO A 172 -5.07 4.36 7.76
C PRO A 172 -5.33 4.85 9.19
N ILE A 173 -5.21 3.98 10.21
CA ILE A 173 -5.61 4.29 11.59
C ILE A 173 -4.38 4.46 12.49
N CYS A 174 -4.29 5.58 13.17
CA CYS A 174 -3.28 5.92 14.15
C CYS A 174 -3.64 5.34 15.52
N VAL A 175 -2.73 4.57 16.11
CA VAL A 175 -2.93 3.95 17.42
C VAL A 175 -1.69 4.09 18.32
N ASN A 176 -1.88 3.90 19.61
CA ASN A 176 -0.81 3.78 20.60
C ASN A 176 -0.16 2.39 20.54
N ASP A 177 0.91 2.17 21.32
CA ASP A 177 1.62 0.89 21.37
C ASP A 177 0.70 -0.29 21.73
N ASP A 178 -0.28 -0.04 22.61
CA ASP A 178 -1.28 -1.01 23.05
C ASP A 178 -2.39 -1.29 22.02
N GLY A 179 -2.38 -0.61 20.87
CA GLY A 179 -3.35 -0.74 19.79
C GLY A 179 -4.62 0.10 19.99
N THR A 180 -4.73 0.89 21.05
CA THR A 180 -5.87 1.80 21.23
C THR A 180 -5.69 3.08 20.42
N GLU A 181 -6.78 3.60 19.85
CA GLU A 181 -6.76 4.92 19.24
C GLU A 181 -6.42 6.01 20.30
N PRO A 182 -5.48 6.91 20.02
CA PRO A 182 -5.24 8.07 20.87
C PRO A 182 -6.46 8.99 20.80
N ALA A 183 -6.63 9.85 21.81
CA ALA A 183 -7.72 10.83 21.78
C ALA A 183 -7.61 11.73 20.54
N LEU A 184 -8.74 12.24 20.06
CA LEU A 184 -8.79 13.11 18.88
C LEU A 184 -7.73 14.22 18.91
N ARG A 185 -6.96 14.32 17.83
CA ARG A 185 -5.82 15.22 17.63
C ARG A 185 -4.67 15.02 18.62
N LYS A 186 -4.48 13.78 19.07
CA LYS A 186 -3.31 13.36 19.83
C LYS A 186 -2.42 12.45 19.00
N PRO A 187 -1.10 12.54 19.22
CA PRO A 187 -0.17 11.69 18.51
C PRO A 187 -0.33 10.23 18.92
N GLY A 188 -0.18 9.33 17.96
CA GLY A 188 0.00 7.90 18.18
C GLY A 188 1.42 7.46 17.85
N THR A 189 1.67 6.16 18.00
CA THR A 189 3.01 5.56 17.84
C THR A 189 3.10 4.58 16.68
N LYS A 190 1.97 4.18 16.09
CA LYS A 190 1.95 3.30 14.93
C LYS A 190 0.68 3.51 14.11
N CYS A 191 0.76 3.14 12.84
CA CYS A 191 -0.36 3.08 11.92
C CYS A 191 -0.77 1.63 11.69
N ILE A 192 -2.06 1.33 11.67
CA ILE A 192 -2.62 0.00 11.44
C ILE A 192 -3.78 0.06 10.44
N ALA A 193 -4.11 -1.08 9.84
CA ALA A 193 -5.44 -1.31 9.29
C ALA A 193 -6.25 -2.12 10.29
N ASP A 194 -7.30 -1.53 10.85
CA ASP A 194 -8.33 -2.27 11.59
C ASP A 194 -9.48 -2.58 10.63
N CYS A 195 -9.18 -3.45 9.66
CA CYS A 195 -10.10 -3.79 8.58
C CYS A 195 -10.63 -5.22 8.70
N VAL A 196 -11.84 -5.44 8.20
CA VAL A 196 -12.50 -6.76 8.16
C VAL A 196 -13.10 -6.96 6.78
N ASP A 197 -12.80 -8.11 6.17
CA ASP A 197 -13.42 -8.53 4.92
C ASP A 197 -14.93 -8.70 5.13
N THR A 198 -15.73 -7.94 4.38
CA THR A 198 -17.19 -7.99 4.49
C THR A 198 -17.89 -8.77 3.41
N ASP A 199 -17.25 -9.10 2.30
CA ASP A 199 -17.77 -9.91 1.19
C ASP A 199 -16.72 -10.13 0.08
N TYR A 200 -16.91 -11.19 -0.70
CA TYR A 200 -16.00 -11.60 -1.77
C TYR A 200 -15.84 -10.56 -2.92
N TYR A 201 -16.76 -9.60 -3.06
CA TYR A 201 -16.77 -8.64 -4.18
C TYR A 201 -17.08 -7.19 -3.78
N GLY A 202 -17.28 -6.91 -2.50
CA GLY A 202 -17.61 -5.57 -2.03
C GLY A 202 -16.43 -4.90 -1.34
N LEU A 203 -16.74 -3.78 -0.69
CA LEU A 203 -15.74 -2.92 -0.08
C LEU A 203 -15.65 -3.27 1.40
N ASP A 204 -14.44 -3.46 1.89
CA ASP A 204 -14.21 -3.90 3.26
C ASP A 204 -14.38 -2.76 4.26
N VAL A 205 -14.82 -3.13 5.45
CA VAL A 205 -15.00 -2.18 6.55
C VAL A 205 -13.63 -1.88 7.15
N GLY A 206 -13.38 -0.60 7.43
CA GLY A 206 -12.12 -0.13 8.02
C GLY A 206 -11.08 0.34 7.00
N CYS A 207 -11.36 0.19 5.70
CA CYS A 207 -10.51 0.64 4.63
C CYS A 207 -11.07 1.87 3.88
N PRO A 208 -10.21 2.78 3.39
CA PRO A 208 -10.63 3.97 2.66
C PRO A 208 -11.10 3.58 1.25
N ARG A 209 -11.99 4.36 0.62
CA ARG A 209 -12.58 3.99 -0.69
C ARG A 209 -11.58 3.74 -1.81
N ASN A 210 -10.41 4.36 -1.73
CA ASN A 210 -9.37 4.21 -2.74
C ASN A 210 -8.47 3.00 -2.47
N TYR A 211 -8.53 2.40 -1.28
CA TYR A 211 -7.85 1.16 -0.92
C TYR A 211 -8.87 0.23 -0.25
N PRO A 212 -9.97 -0.11 -0.94
CA PRO A 212 -11.17 -0.61 -0.27
C PRO A 212 -11.08 -2.08 0.18
N TYR A 213 -9.99 -2.79 -0.15
CA TYR A 213 -9.87 -4.20 0.16
C TYR A 213 -8.94 -4.43 1.35
N CYS A 214 -9.33 -5.32 2.23
CA CYS A 214 -8.62 -5.75 3.41
C CYS A 214 -7.87 -7.04 3.08
N VAL A 215 -6.56 -7.04 3.29
CA VAL A 215 -5.71 -8.17 2.91
C VAL A 215 -4.77 -8.61 4.03
N LEU A 216 -4.29 -9.84 3.95
CA LEU A 216 -3.22 -10.36 4.79
C LEU A 216 -1.86 -9.75 4.43
N GLU A 217 -0.83 -10.05 5.21
CA GLU A 217 0.51 -9.49 5.01
C GLU A 217 1.06 -9.79 3.60
N ASP A 218 0.75 -10.97 3.06
CA ASP A 218 1.13 -11.42 1.72
C ASP A 218 0.22 -10.86 0.60
N GLY A 219 -0.79 -10.05 0.94
CA GLY A 219 -1.74 -9.47 -0.01
C GLY A 219 -2.90 -10.40 -0.37
N THR A 220 -2.95 -11.62 0.18
CA THR A 220 -4.09 -12.51 -0.04
C THR A 220 -5.32 -12.05 0.71
N ASP A 221 -6.47 -12.41 0.17
CA ASP A 221 -7.78 -12.17 0.76
C ASP A 221 -7.91 -12.98 2.08
N PRO A 222 -8.24 -12.34 3.22
CA PRO A 222 -8.35 -12.99 4.51
C PRO A 222 -9.59 -13.88 4.60
N GLY A 223 -10.55 -13.72 3.68
CA GLY A 223 -11.81 -14.43 3.59
C GLY A 223 -12.89 -13.81 4.45
N TYR A 224 -14.14 -14.01 4.02
CA TYR A 224 -15.34 -13.40 4.59
C TYR A 224 -15.37 -13.38 6.14
N GLN A 225 -15.54 -12.18 6.69
CA GLN A 225 -15.56 -11.85 8.13
C GLN A 225 -14.23 -12.07 8.88
N ASN A 226 -13.12 -12.25 8.19
CA ASN A 226 -11.81 -12.30 8.81
C ASN A 226 -11.13 -10.93 8.74
N ALA A 227 -10.35 -10.61 9.77
CA ALA A 227 -9.56 -9.39 9.82
C ALA A 227 -8.33 -9.52 8.92
N GLY A 228 -8.01 -8.45 8.20
CA GLY A 228 -6.72 -8.27 7.53
C GLY A 228 -5.78 -7.41 8.36
N VAL A 229 -4.62 -7.11 7.78
CA VAL A 229 -3.57 -6.31 8.44
C VAL A 229 -3.19 -5.07 7.64
N LYS A 230 -3.64 -4.97 6.39
CA LYS A 230 -3.43 -3.82 5.51
C LYS A 230 -4.62 -3.62 4.56
N CYS A 231 -4.86 -2.37 4.20
CA CYS A 231 -5.76 -2.00 3.12
C CYS A 231 -5.01 -2.01 1.78
N SER A 232 -5.71 -2.33 0.70
CA SER A 232 -5.14 -2.53 -0.63
C SER A 232 -6.08 -1.98 -1.71
N PHE A 233 -5.49 -1.54 -2.82
CA PHE A 233 -6.24 -1.14 -4.01
C PHE A 233 -6.94 -2.34 -4.67
N CYS A 234 -6.38 -3.54 -4.51
CA CYS A 234 -6.92 -4.78 -5.06
C CYS A 234 -6.63 -6.00 -4.19
N THR A 235 -7.18 -7.15 -4.57
CA THR A 235 -6.82 -8.49 -4.09
C THR A 235 -6.51 -9.39 -5.29
N PRO A 236 -5.76 -10.50 -5.11
CA PRO A 236 -5.57 -11.48 -6.19
C PRO A 236 -6.91 -11.97 -6.78
N ALA A 237 -7.94 -12.15 -5.94
CA ALA A 237 -9.23 -12.66 -6.37
C ALA A 237 -10.01 -11.70 -7.28
N ILE A 238 -9.85 -10.37 -7.11
CA ILE A 238 -10.50 -9.40 -8.01
C ILE A 238 -9.67 -9.11 -9.26
N CYS A 239 -8.38 -9.42 -9.24
CA CYS A 239 -7.49 -9.26 -10.40
C CYS A 239 -7.53 -10.46 -11.33
N ASP A 240 -8.06 -11.60 -10.86
CA ASP A 240 -8.34 -12.78 -11.68
C ASP A 240 -9.29 -12.39 -12.83
N ASP A 241 -8.73 -12.30 -14.02
CA ASP A 241 -9.48 -11.98 -15.24
C ASP A 241 -10.15 -13.24 -15.83
N GLY A 242 -9.89 -14.42 -15.26
CA GLY A 242 -10.35 -15.71 -15.73
C GLY A 242 -9.59 -16.26 -16.94
N ASN A 243 -8.50 -15.61 -17.37
CA ASN A 243 -7.66 -16.06 -18.45
C ASN A 243 -6.62 -17.07 -17.91
N PRO A 244 -6.69 -18.35 -18.29
CA PRO A 244 -5.72 -19.35 -17.80
C PRO A 244 -4.29 -19.09 -18.31
N CYS A 245 -4.13 -18.24 -19.32
CA CYS A 245 -2.85 -17.91 -19.95
C CYS A 245 -2.10 -16.81 -19.21
N THR A 246 -2.70 -16.19 -18.21
CA THR A 246 -2.10 -15.14 -17.41
C THR A 246 -1.82 -15.63 -16.00
N ASP A 247 -0.79 -15.07 -15.39
CA ASP A 247 -0.69 -14.96 -13.95
C ASP A 247 -1.18 -13.55 -13.58
N ASP A 248 -2.21 -13.48 -12.73
CA ASP A 248 -2.79 -12.22 -12.30
C ASP A 248 -2.14 -11.73 -11.00
N TYR A 249 -1.82 -10.44 -10.98
CA TYR A 249 -1.14 -9.80 -9.88
C TYR A 249 -1.92 -8.57 -9.43
N CYS A 250 -1.95 -8.40 -8.11
CA CYS A 250 -2.37 -7.15 -7.49
C CYS A 250 -1.14 -6.42 -6.97
N ASP A 251 -0.77 -5.32 -7.62
CA ASP A 251 0.22 -4.39 -7.09
C ASP A 251 -0.48 -3.28 -6.26
N PRO A 252 -0.02 -2.98 -5.04
CA PRO A 252 -0.62 -1.94 -4.21
C PRO A 252 -0.59 -0.51 -4.81
N TYR A 253 0.32 -0.25 -5.75
CA TYR A 253 0.51 1.04 -6.41
C TYR A 253 -0.07 1.09 -7.83
N PHE A 254 0.11 0.01 -8.61
CA PHE A 254 -0.32 -0.05 -10.01
C PHE A 254 -1.72 -0.67 -10.18
N GLY A 255 -2.24 -1.33 -9.16
CA GLY A 255 -3.51 -2.05 -9.21
C GLY A 255 -3.36 -3.43 -9.85
N CYS A 256 -4.46 -3.92 -10.44
CA CYS A 256 -4.47 -5.20 -11.14
C CYS A 256 -3.68 -5.14 -12.43
N TYR A 257 -2.82 -6.13 -12.64
CA TYR A 257 -2.16 -6.37 -13.92
C TYR A 257 -1.95 -7.87 -14.11
N SER A 258 -1.91 -8.31 -15.36
CA SER A 258 -1.71 -9.71 -15.73
C SER A 258 -0.42 -9.87 -16.53
N VAL A 259 0.21 -11.03 -16.42
CA VAL A 259 1.45 -11.37 -17.15
C VAL A 259 1.28 -12.72 -17.81
N ASP A 260 1.67 -12.83 -19.08
CA ASP A 260 1.66 -14.10 -19.82
C ASP A 260 2.50 -15.16 -19.09
N ASN A 261 1.85 -16.26 -18.71
CA ASN A 261 2.47 -17.38 -18.01
C ASN A 261 3.00 -18.46 -18.96
N GLY A 262 2.79 -18.31 -20.27
CA GLY A 262 3.23 -19.21 -21.33
C GLY A 262 2.51 -20.56 -21.33
N SER A 263 1.42 -20.72 -20.58
CA SER A 263 0.67 -21.99 -20.50
C SER A 263 -0.21 -22.23 -21.72
N CYS A 264 -0.57 -21.15 -22.43
CA CYS A 264 -1.39 -21.21 -23.62
C CYS A 264 -0.55 -20.96 -24.87
N VAL A 265 -0.63 -21.89 -25.81
CA VAL A 265 0.07 -21.82 -27.09
C VAL A 265 -0.87 -22.33 -28.18
N CYS A 266 -1.00 -21.57 -29.27
CA CYS A 266 -1.66 -22.07 -30.47
C CYS A 266 -0.62 -22.80 -31.33
N ASP A 267 -0.63 -24.12 -31.27
CA ASP A 267 0.35 -24.97 -31.95
C ASP A 267 -0.26 -25.77 -33.11
N ALA A 268 0.53 -26.68 -33.69
CA ALA A 268 0.09 -27.50 -34.82
C ALA A 268 -1.09 -28.44 -34.50
N GLY A 269 -1.49 -28.55 -33.23
CA GLY A 269 -2.68 -29.27 -32.78
C GLY A 269 -3.95 -28.41 -32.72
N ALA A 270 -3.88 -27.13 -33.10
CA ALA A 270 -5.05 -26.26 -33.19
C ALA A 270 -6.13 -26.85 -34.09
N VAL A 271 -7.38 -26.57 -33.75
CA VAL A 271 -8.55 -26.95 -34.54
C VAL A 271 -9.29 -25.68 -34.92
N ASP A 272 -9.94 -25.72 -36.07
CA ASP A 272 -10.88 -24.69 -36.52
C ASP A 272 -11.97 -24.53 -35.44
N TRP A 273 -11.93 -23.41 -34.72
CA TRP A 273 -12.77 -23.18 -33.55
C TRP A 273 -14.17 -22.74 -33.99
N GLN A 274 -15.19 -23.43 -33.48
CA GLN A 274 -16.56 -23.17 -33.86
C GLN A 274 -17.38 -22.56 -32.71
N CYS A 275 -18.42 -21.83 -33.10
CA CYS A 275 -19.39 -21.22 -32.21
C CYS A 275 -19.99 -22.25 -31.23
N GLY A 276 -19.67 -22.12 -29.93
CA GLY A 276 -20.17 -23.01 -28.88
C GLY A 276 -19.19 -24.09 -28.43
N ASP A 277 -18.02 -24.19 -29.05
CA ASP A 277 -16.90 -24.97 -28.51
C ASP A 277 -16.27 -24.26 -27.30
N PRO A 278 -15.63 -25.00 -26.38
CA PRO A 278 -14.85 -24.39 -25.30
C PRO A 278 -13.82 -23.41 -25.85
N PHE A 279 -13.65 -22.25 -25.19
CA PHE A 279 -12.70 -21.22 -25.62
C PHE A 279 -11.25 -21.75 -25.57
N PRO A 280 -10.56 -21.85 -26.72
CA PRO A 280 -9.19 -22.34 -26.78
C PRO A 280 -8.22 -21.16 -26.67
N PHE A 281 -7.94 -20.70 -25.47
CA PHE A 281 -7.08 -19.51 -25.28
C PHE A 281 -5.64 -19.74 -25.78
N CYS A 282 -4.99 -18.70 -26.31
CA CYS A 282 -3.61 -18.83 -26.84
C CYS A 282 -2.68 -17.61 -26.71
N SER A 283 -3.06 -16.56 -25.99
CA SER A 283 -2.17 -15.45 -25.63
C SER A 283 -2.39 -15.02 -24.18
N GLY A 284 -1.35 -14.47 -23.54
CA GLY A 284 -1.31 -14.21 -22.11
C GLY A 284 -1.40 -12.75 -21.66
N VAL A 285 -1.98 -11.83 -22.44
CA VAL A 285 -2.46 -10.53 -21.90
C VAL A 285 -3.76 -10.07 -22.54
N ASP A 286 -3.98 -10.42 -23.81
CA ASP A 286 -5.23 -10.17 -24.52
C ASP A 286 -6.07 -11.45 -24.58
N PHE A 287 -7.39 -11.31 -24.45
CA PHE A 287 -8.36 -12.40 -24.64
C PHE A 287 -8.32 -12.89 -26.09
N CYS A 288 -7.45 -13.87 -26.34
CA CYS A 288 -7.14 -14.39 -27.67
C CYS A 288 -7.54 -15.85 -27.81
N LEU A 289 -8.16 -16.15 -28.95
CA LEU A 289 -8.65 -17.47 -29.30
C LEU A 289 -7.71 -18.12 -30.32
N CYS A 290 -7.35 -19.37 -30.07
CA CYS A 290 -6.61 -20.22 -30.98
C CYS A 290 -7.52 -20.74 -32.06
N ASP A 291 -7.10 -20.57 -33.29
CA ASP A 291 -7.86 -20.99 -34.45
C ASP A 291 -6.92 -21.47 -35.55
N VAL A 292 -7.53 -21.94 -36.64
CA VAL A 292 -6.83 -22.40 -37.83
C VAL A 292 -7.33 -21.60 -39.02
N ASP A 293 -6.41 -20.99 -39.76
CA ASP A 293 -6.77 -20.27 -40.97
C ASP A 293 -7.23 -21.23 -42.09
N THR A 294 -7.80 -20.66 -43.15
CA THR A 294 -8.28 -21.40 -44.34
C THR A 294 -7.18 -22.22 -45.04
N GLU A 295 -5.91 -21.96 -44.74
CA GLU A 295 -4.74 -22.68 -45.26
C GLU A 295 -4.23 -23.77 -44.30
N GLY A 296 -4.83 -23.90 -43.11
CA GLY A 296 -4.48 -24.90 -42.11
C GLY A 296 -3.39 -24.46 -41.13
N ALA A 297 -3.00 -23.18 -41.12
CA ALA A 297 -2.00 -22.66 -40.19
C ALA A 297 -2.67 -22.19 -38.88
N PRO A 298 -2.13 -22.60 -37.71
CA PRO A 298 -2.63 -22.13 -36.43
C PRO A 298 -2.29 -20.66 -36.22
N PHE A 299 -3.21 -19.91 -35.62
CA PHE A 299 -2.99 -18.53 -35.24
C PHE A 299 -3.88 -18.11 -34.07
N CYS A 300 -3.53 -16.99 -33.45
CA CYS A 300 -4.30 -16.38 -32.37
C CYS A 300 -4.99 -15.12 -32.87
N TRP A 301 -6.26 -14.93 -32.54
CA TRP A 301 -6.99 -13.70 -32.84
C TRP A 301 -7.78 -13.19 -31.63
N PRO A 302 -7.94 -11.86 -31.47
CA PRO A 302 -8.63 -11.29 -30.31
C PRO A 302 -10.13 -11.52 -30.43
N ASP A 303 -10.83 -11.76 -29.31
CA ASP A 303 -12.29 -11.82 -29.31
C ASP A 303 -12.89 -10.45 -29.72
N ILE A 304 -13.24 -10.31 -30.99
CA ILE A 304 -13.77 -9.07 -31.58
C ILE A 304 -15.20 -9.26 -32.06
N SER A 305 -15.94 -8.15 -32.06
CA SER A 305 -17.25 -8.10 -32.71
C SER A 305 -17.13 -8.46 -34.20
N CYS A 306 -18.05 -9.27 -34.69
CA CYS A 306 -18.14 -9.66 -36.11
C CYS A 306 -18.52 -8.51 -37.05
N GLU A 307 -18.69 -7.29 -36.54
CA GLU A 307 -19.06 -6.12 -37.34
C GLU A 307 -17.85 -5.56 -38.10
N GLY A 308 -18.00 -5.38 -39.42
CA GLY A 308 -17.01 -4.71 -40.26
C GLY A 308 -15.82 -5.57 -40.69
N LEU A 309 -15.86 -6.88 -40.41
CA LEU A 309 -14.85 -7.82 -40.91
C LEU A 309 -14.88 -7.92 -42.43
N VAL A 310 -13.69 -8.03 -43.02
CA VAL A 310 -13.53 -8.23 -44.47
C VAL A 310 -13.77 -9.70 -44.77
N GLU A 311 -14.70 -9.98 -45.69
CA GLU A 311 -14.91 -11.34 -46.21
C GLU A 311 -13.70 -11.81 -47.02
N CYS A 312 -13.35 -13.08 -46.88
CA CYS A 312 -12.21 -13.69 -47.55
C CYS A 312 -12.49 -15.15 -47.91
N THR A 313 -11.70 -15.67 -48.85
CA THR A 313 -11.69 -17.09 -49.20
C THR A 313 -10.34 -17.75 -49.00
N SER A 314 -9.29 -16.94 -48.86
CA SER A 314 -7.92 -17.35 -48.56
C SER A 314 -7.16 -16.22 -47.87
N ASN A 315 -6.00 -16.51 -47.29
CA ASN A 315 -5.14 -15.50 -46.67
C ASN A 315 -4.69 -14.41 -47.66
N ALA A 316 -4.67 -14.70 -48.96
CA ALA A 316 -4.31 -13.73 -49.99
C ALA A 316 -5.35 -12.59 -50.17
N ASP A 317 -6.58 -12.78 -49.69
CA ASP A 317 -7.64 -11.77 -49.73
C ASP A 317 -7.52 -10.77 -48.56
N CYS A 318 -6.69 -11.09 -47.57
CA CYS A 318 -6.60 -10.37 -46.31
C CYS A 318 -5.49 -9.31 -46.30
N PRO A 319 -5.71 -8.17 -45.60
CA PRO A 319 -4.66 -7.20 -45.30
C PRO A 319 -3.46 -7.83 -44.57
N GLU A 320 -2.33 -7.11 -44.56
CA GLU A 320 -1.19 -7.47 -43.70
C GLU A 320 -1.63 -7.62 -42.24
N SER A 321 -0.95 -8.50 -41.49
CA SER A 321 -1.25 -8.89 -40.10
C SER A 321 -2.67 -9.43 -39.83
N THR A 322 -3.36 -9.91 -40.87
CA THR A 322 -4.64 -10.60 -40.73
C THR A 322 -4.65 -11.94 -41.47
N ARG A 323 -5.49 -12.88 -41.02
CA ARG A 323 -5.66 -14.21 -41.60
C ARG A 323 -7.11 -14.53 -41.89
N CYS A 324 -7.35 -15.29 -42.94
CA CYS A 324 -8.67 -15.71 -43.33
C CYS A 324 -9.07 -16.97 -42.57
N ALA A 325 -10.08 -16.89 -41.70
CA ALA A 325 -10.59 -18.05 -40.95
C ALA A 325 -12.13 -18.07 -40.92
N SER A 326 -12.69 -19.23 -40.62
CA SER A 326 -14.13 -19.38 -40.38
C SER A 326 -14.36 -19.44 -38.88
N THR A 327 -15.27 -18.64 -38.35
CA THR A 327 -15.44 -18.52 -36.89
C THR A 327 -16.91 -18.38 -36.51
N CYS A 328 -17.16 -17.94 -35.29
CA CYS A 328 -18.46 -17.45 -34.84
C CYS A 328 -19.06 -16.33 -35.72
N CYS A 329 -18.22 -15.62 -36.49
CA CYS A 329 -18.63 -14.54 -37.38
C CYS A 329 -19.17 -14.99 -38.74
N GLY A 330 -19.04 -16.29 -39.06
CA GLY A 330 -19.42 -16.84 -40.35
C GLY A 330 -18.22 -17.46 -41.07
N GLU A 331 -18.48 -17.91 -42.30
CA GLU A 331 -17.46 -18.50 -43.15
C GLU A 331 -16.58 -17.40 -43.76
N GLY A 332 -15.27 -17.48 -43.52
CA GLY A 332 -14.25 -16.71 -44.22
C GLY A 332 -14.24 -15.21 -43.92
N HIS A 333 -13.63 -14.83 -42.80
CA HIS A 333 -13.33 -13.44 -42.47
C HIS A 333 -11.84 -13.22 -42.16
N CYS A 334 -11.32 -12.05 -42.53
CA CYS A 334 -9.97 -11.62 -42.17
C CYS A 334 -9.95 -11.17 -40.71
N LEU A 335 -9.22 -11.90 -39.88
CA LEU A 335 -9.07 -11.67 -38.45
C LEU A 335 -7.65 -11.20 -38.14
N PRO A 336 -7.47 -10.18 -37.30
CA PRO A 336 -6.14 -9.73 -36.90
C PRO A 336 -5.44 -10.78 -36.02
N GLU A 337 -4.11 -10.85 -36.15
CA GLU A 337 -3.30 -11.63 -35.22
C GLU A 337 -3.20 -10.94 -33.85
N CYS A 338 -3.21 -11.71 -32.76
CA CYS A 338 -3.00 -11.17 -31.42
C CYS A 338 -1.58 -10.63 -31.19
N GLY A 339 -1.47 -9.56 -30.40
CA GLY A 339 -0.19 -8.93 -30.03
C GLY A 339 0.21 -7.73 -30.88
N ASP A 340 -0.44 -7.51 -32.03
CA ASP A 340 -0.34 -6.27 -32.78
C ASP A 340 -1.45 -5.32 -32.31
N ASN A 341 -1.24 -4.67 -31.17
CA ASN A 341 -2.18 -3.66 -30.67
C ASN A 341 -2.25 -2.54 -31.73
N PRO A 342 -3.35 -2.35 -32.47
CA PRO A 342 -3.40 -1.36 -33.57
C PRO A 342 -3.25 0.09 -33.06
N PHE A 343 -3.28 0.29 -31.73
CA PHE A 343 -3.06 1.56 -31.08
C PHE A 343 -1.58 1.90 -30.80
N ASP A 344 -0.65 0.93 -30.87
CA ASP A 344 0.78 1.21 -30.67
C ASP A 344 1.43 1.86 -31.91
N GLU A 345 0.89 1.62 -33.10
CA GLU A 345 1.34 2.32 -34.32
C GLU A 345 0.85 3.78 -34.41
N ALA A 346 -0.14 4.19 -33.61
CA ALA A 346 -0.63 5.57 -33.61
C ALA A 346 0.24 6.55 -32.79
N ARG A 347 1.30 6.10 -32.11
CA ARG A 347 2.09 6.93 -31.18
C ARG A 347 3.48 7.34 -31.67
N VAL A 348 3.88 6.99 -32.89
CA VAL A 348 5.19 7.40 -33.45
C VAL A 348 5.01 8.12 -34.79
N ASP A 349 4.49 9.34 -34.74
CA ASP A 349 4.70 10.35 -35.79
C ASP A 349 4.49 11.75 -35.20
N GLY A 350 5.42 12.17 -34.36
CA GLY A 350 5.29 13.48 -33.70
C GLY A 350 6.54 14.06 -33.03
N GLN A 351 7.73 13.47 -33.19
CA GLN A 351 8.94 14.10 -32.65
C GLN A 351 10.12 14.00 -33.64
N PRO A 352 10.59 15.13 -34.20
CA PRO A 352 11.72 15.13 -35.09
C PRO A 352 13.02 14.87 -34.32
N SER A 353 13.75 13.84 -34.74
CA SER A 353 15.08 13.49 -34.26
C SER A 353 16.07 14.64 -34.50
N GLY A 354 16.65 15.17 -33.42
CA GLY A 354 17.76 16.12 -33.48
C GLY A 354 19.04 15.49 -34.06
N PRO A 355 20.00 16.31 -34.51
CA PRO A 355 21.10 15.87 -35.36
C PRO A 355 22.21 15.15 -34.59
N THR A 356 22.62 13.99 -35.12
CA THR A 356 23.81 13.24 -34.70
C THR A 356 25.08 13.98 -35.16
N THR A 357 25.83 14.54 -34.22
CA THR A 357 27.22 14.96 -34.45
C THR A 357 28.14 13.74 -34.37
N THR A 358 28.71 13.35 -35.50
CA THR A 358 29.90 12.47 -35.58
C THR A 358 31.16 13.30 -35.37
N GLY A 359 31.95 12.93 -34.38
CA GLY A 359 33.33 13.38 -34.19
C GLY A 359 34.31 12.25 -34.54
N ASN A 360 35.36 12.65 -35.27
CA ASN A 360 36.56 11.96 -35.74
C ASN A 360 36.47 11.11 -37.01
#